data_AF-A0A530H343-F1
#
_entry.id   AF-A0A530H343-F1
#
_cell.length_a   1.000
_cell.length_b   1.000
_cell.length_c   1.000
_cell.angle_alpha   90.00
_cell.angle_beta   90.00
_cell.angle_gamma   90.00
#
_symmetry.space_group_name_H-M   'P 1'
#
loop_
_entity.id
_entity.type
_entity.pdbx_description
1 polymer ?
#
loop_
_entity_poly.entity_id
_entity_poly.type
_entity_poly.pdbx_seq_one_letter_code
_entity_poly.pdbx_strand_id
1 'polypeptide(L)'
;LWTDSTRTSTNSWGYSNNWWIDSSDGLSVPQRQADMRKYFLTKPYDASTVSADDGPNAGCTTSPITPLQDVATTAGKQRILSAIDAMTPTGNTNVPEGLAWGWRTLSSNEPFTEGRDNNERGNDKVVIVLTDGANTYSSVNDSSYANNRSTYAAYGYTGLAYPGSGSVTRLFMNTSSAVGKSTYTDANYTAALDEQMQTLCANAKANNIIVMTVSLDLSIQKTAEKKAISALTACASDSRFRRDPTDPSKPAKLFWNSTGATLSDDFKAIGSELSNLRIVS
;
A
#
# COMPACT_ATOMS: atom_id res chain seq x y z
N LEU A 1 -15.11 24.35 -15.32
CA LEU A 1 -16.20 23.34 -15.21
C LEU A 1 -17.13 23.50 -16.39
N TRP A 2 -17.62 22.39 -16.96
CA TRP A 2 -18.46 22.38 -18.17
C TRP A 2 -19.92 22.64 -17.82
N THR A 3 -20.59 23.54 -18.53
CA THR A 3 -22.04 23.74 -18.41
C THR A 3 -22.76 23.00 -19.54
N ASP A 4 -23.91 22.40 -19.24
CA ASP A 4 -24.89 21.95 -20.23
C ASP A 4 -26.22 22.61 -19.86
N SER A 5 -27.05 22.89 -20.89
CA SER A 5 -28.40 23.46 -20.84
C SER A 5 -29.34 22.85 -19.78
N THR A 6 -29.04 21.66 -19.28
CA THR A 6 -29.84 20.93 -18.28
C THR A 6 -29.33 21.05 -16.84
N ARG A 7 -28.17 21.68 -16.59
CA ARG A 7 -27.50 21.65 -15.28
C ARG A 7 -27.14 23.04 -14.77
N THR A 8 -27.37 23.23 -13.47
CA THR A 8 -27.50 24.56 -12.85
C THR A 8 -26.25 25.04 -12.12
N SER A 9 -25.23 24.20 -11.92
CA SER A 9 -24.04 24.59 -11.14
C SER A 9 -23.09 25.46 -11.96
N THR A 10 -22.93 26.73 -11.55
CA THR A 10 -21.97 27.68 -12.15
C THR A 10 -20.71 27.89 -11.30
N ASN A 11 -20.65 27.27 -10.12
CA ASN A 11 -19.62 27.48 -9.12
C ASN A 11 -18.54 26.38 -9.13
N SER A 12 -17.30 26.77 -8.80
CA SER A 12 -16.18 25.85 -8.56
C SER A 12 -15.96 25.69 -7.06
N TRP A 13 -15.81 24.44 -6.61
CA TRP A 13 -15.76 24.05 -5.20
C TRP A 13 -14.47 23.28 -4.86
N GLY A 14 -13.94 23.44 -3.65
CA GLY A 14 -12.63 22.90 -3.24
C GLY A 14 -12.58 21.41 -2.83
N TYR A 15 -13.41 20.53 -3.39
CA TYR A 15 -13.44 19.09 -3.04
C TYR A 15 -12.88 18.18 -4.17
N SER A 16 -12.38 16.99 -3.84
CA SER A 16 -11.57 16.13 -4.73
C SER A 16 -12.29 15.58 -5.98
N ASN A 17 -13.63 15.62 -6.02
CA ASN A 17 -14.46 15.16 -7.14
C ASN A 17 -15.08 16.33 -7.95
N ASN A 18 -14.47 17.52 -7.90
CA ASN A 18 -14.97 18.73 -8.57
C ASN A 18 -14.38 18.90 -9.99
N TRP A 19 -14.42 17.84 -10.80
CA TRP A 19 -13.99 17.85 -12.21
C TRP A 19 -15.19 17.92 -13.18
N TRP A 20 -16.41 17.74 -12.67
CA TRP A 20 -17.66 17.80 -13.42
C TRP A 20 -18.68 18.68 -12.71
N ILE A 21 -19.60 19.24 -13.49
CA ILE A 21 -20.70 20.07 -12.99
C ILE A 21 -21.58 19.29 -12.02
N ASP A 22 -21.94 19.95 -10.92
CA ASP A 22 -22.91 19.43 -9.98
C ASP A 22 -24.32 19.47 -10.55
N SER A 23 -25.12 18.50 -10.13
CA SER A 23 -26.53 18.40 -10.51
C SER A 23 -27.39 19.53 -9.94
N SER A 24 -27.00 20.14 -8.83
CA SER A 24 -27.73 21.24 -8.19
C SER A 24 -26.84 22.04 -7.25
N ASP A 25 -27.00 23.37 -7.28
CA ASP A 25 -26.34 24.25 -6.33
C ASP A 25 -26.92 24.24 -4.90
N GLY A 26 -28.04 23.54 -4.70
CA GLY A 26 -28.67 23.38 -3.38
C GLY A 26 -28.11 22.20 -2.56
N LEU A 27 -27.28 21.34 -3.14
CA LEU A 27 -26.72 20.19 -2.43
C LEU A 27 -25.61 20.63 -1.47
N SER A 28 -25.51 19.93 -0.33
CA SER A 28 -24.36 20.08 0.56
C SER A 28 -23.07 19.59 -0.12
N VAL A 29 -21.91 20.08 0.34
CA VAL A 29 -20.60 19.70 -0.21
C VAL A 29 -20.38 18.17 -0.21
N PRO A 30 -20.68 17.42 0.87
CA PRO A 30 -20.56 15.96 0.85
C PRO A 30 -21.46 15.29 -0.19
N GLN A 31 -22.70 15.78 -0.37
CA GLN A 31 -23.64 15.23 -1.36
C GLN A 31 -23.17 15.48 -2.80
N ARG A 32 -22.55 16.63 -3.07
CA ARG A 32 -21.94 16.94 -4.37
C ARG A 32 -20.75 16.04 -4.68
N GLN A 33 -19.86 15.85 -3.71
CA GLN A 33 -18.71 14.97 -3.88
C GLN A 33 -19.13 13.52 -4.14
N ALA A 34 -20.19 13.03 -3.47
CA ALA A 34 -20.70 11.67 -3.62
C ALA A 34 -21.62 11.46 -4.85
N ASP A 35 -21.94 12.51 -5.62
CA ASP A 35 -22.89 12.42 -6.72
C ASP A 35 -22.32 11.63 -7.91
N MET A 36 -22.73 10.36 -8.02
CA MET A 36 -22.29 9.44 -9.07
C MET A 36 -22.78 9.81 -10.47
N ARG A 37 -23.77 10.71 -10.62
CA ARG A 37 -24.27 11.09 -11.95
C ARG A 37 -23.15 11.62 -12.84
N LYS A 38 -22.14 12.27 -12.26
CA LYS A 38 -20.94 12.76 -12.98
C LYS A 38 -20.23 11.69 -13.83
N TYR A 39 -20.32 10.42 -13.44
CA TYR A 39 -19.68 9.30 -14.15
C TYR A 39 -20.50 8.75 -15.32
N PHE A 40 -21.80 9.04 -15.37
CA PHE A 40 -22.72 8.53 -16.38
C PHE A 40 -23.10 9.56 -17.43
N LEU A 41 -22.62 10.80 -17.27
CA LEU A 41 -22.98 11.92 -18.13
C LEU A 41 -21.91 12.08 -19.20
N THR A 42 -22.31 11.98 -20.45
CA THR A 42 -21.42 12.18 -21.59
C THR A 42 -20.99 13.64 -21.67
N LYS A 43 -19.72 13.80 -22.03
CA LYS A 43 -19.11 15.10 -22.24
C LYS A 43 -19.41 15.62 -23.65
N PRO A 44 -19.63 16.94 -23.84
CA PRO A 44 -19.72 17.52 -25.17
C PRO A 44 -18.51 17.14 -26.04
N TYR A 45 -18.74 16.90 -27.33
CA TYR A 45 -17.71 16.41 -28.24
C TYR A 45 -16.49 17.32 -28.34
N ASP A 46 -16.69 18.63 -28.20
CA ASP A 46 -15.69 19.70 -28.33
C ASP A 46 -15.01 20.09 -27.00
N ALA A 47 -15.42 19.50 -25.88
CA ALA A 47 -14.88 19.87 -24.59
C ALA A 47 -13.44 19.32 -24.40
N SER A 48 -12.54 20.15 -23.86
CA SER A 48 -11.12 19.82 -23.63
C SER A 48 -10.94 18.66 -22.65
N THR A 49 -9.98 17.78 -22.92
CA THR A 49 -9.66 16.63 -22.07
C THR A 49 -9.44 17.05 -20.61
N VAL A 50 -10.01 16.31 -19.66
CA VAL A 50 -9.68 16.48 -18.23
C VAL A 50 -8.19 16.17 -18.06
N SER A 51 -7.52 16.84 -17.11
CA SER A 51 -6.11 16.56 -16.83
C SER A 51 -5.95 15.11 -16.33
N ALA A 52 -4.74 14.55 -16.44
CA ALA A 52 -4.49 13.16 -16.05
C ALA A 52 -4.78 12.86 -14.57
N ASP A 53 -4.66 13.89 -13.71
CA ASP A 53 -4.93 13.81 -12.27
C ASP A 53 -6.30 14.40 -11.88
N ASP A 54 -7.13 14.74 -12.88
CA ASP A 54 -8.53 15.09 -12.68
C ASP A 54 -9.43 13.96 -13.15
N GLY A 55 -10.67 13.95 -12.65
CA GLY A 55 -11.66 13.04 -13.18
C GLY A 55 -11.81 11.73 -12.41
N PRO A 56 -12.56 10.78 -12.99
CA PRO A 56 -12.78 9.47 -12.40
C PRO A 56 -11.50 8.64 -12.23
N ASN A 57 -10.45 8.99 -12.96
CA ASN A 57 -9.16 8.31 -12.97
C ASN A 57 -8.09 9.04 -12.14
N ALA A 58 -8.46 10.13 -11.43
CA ALA A 58 -7.53 10.85 -10.56
C ALA A 58 -6.90 9.90 -9.53
N GLY A 59 -5.56 9.76 -9.55
CA GLY A 59 -4.83 8.83 -8.69
C GLY A 59 -4.85 7.37 -9.14
N CYS A 60 -5.46 7.02 -10.28
CA CYS A 60 -5.35 5.69 -10.91
C CYS A 60 -4.05 5.56 -11.70
N THR A 61 -2.91 5.75 -11.03
CA THR A 61 -1.57 5.75 -11.65
C THR A 61 -0.85 4.39 -11.52
N THR A 62 -1.48 3.42 -10.86
CA THR A 62 -0.84 2.14 -10.53
C THR A 62 -0.86 1.17 -11.70
N SER A 63 0.30 0.60 -12.03
CA SER A 63 0.39 -0.51 -12.98
C SER A 63 -0.25 -1.78 -12.40
N PRO A 64 -0.88 -2.64 -13.23
CA PRO A 64 -1.38 -3.93 -12.78
C PRO A 64 -0.30 -4.78 -12.12
N ILE A 65 -0.66 -5.51 -11.06
CA ILE A 65 0.24 -6.48 -10.42
C ILE A 65 0.62 -7.55 -11.43
N THR A 66 1.91 -7.85 -11.52
CA THR A 66 2.40 -8.98 -12.33
C THR A 66 2.12 -10.29 -11.57
N PRO A 67 1.33 -11.22 -12.12
CA PRO A 67 1.10 -12.52 -11.48
C PRO A 67 2.38 -13.33 -11.36
N LEU A 68 2.39 -14.36 -10.51
CA LEU A 68 3.56 -15.21 -10.28
C LEU A 68 4.07 -15.81 -11.60
N GLN A 69 5.38 -15.69 -11.86
CA GLN A 69 6.03 -16.22 -13.07
C GLN A 69 7.07 -17.28 -12.72
N ASP A 70 7.21 -18.29 -13.59
CA ASP A 70 8.34 -19.22 -13.52
C ASP A 70 9.60 -18.58 -14.13
N VAL A 71 10.50 -18.13 -13.24
CA VAL A 71 11.77 -17.49 -13.60
C VAL A 71 12.85 -18.47 -14.08
N ALA A 72 12.62 -19.78 -14.03
CA ALA A 72 13.51 -20.76 -14.69
C ALA A 72 13.36 -20.70 -16.22
N THR A 73 12.24 -20.19 -16.72
CA THR A 73 12.03 -19.93 -18.14
C THR A 73 12.54 -18.55 -18.53
N THR A 74 13.15 -18.43 -19.71
CA THR A 74 13.55 -17.13 -20.27
C THR A 74 12.37 -16.17 -20.35
N ALA A 75 11.20 -16.65 -20.77
CA ALA A 75 10.00 -15.83 -20.91
C ALA A 75 9.50 -15.29 -19.56
N GLY A 76 9.39 -16.13 -18.52
CA GLY A 76 8.97 -15.71 -17.19
C GLY A 76 9.95 -14.74 -16.55
N LYS A 77 11.26 -14.99 -16.70
CA LYS A 77 12.30 -14.05 -16.24
C LYS A 77 12.19 -12.69 -16.93
N GLN A 78 12.03 -12.66 -18.25
CA GLN A 78 11.91 -11.40 -18.99
C GLN A 78 10.65 -10.62 -18.60
N ARG A 79 9.51 -11.29 -18.37
CA ARG A 79 8.29 -10.63 -17.88
C ARG A 79 8.51 -9.89 -16.57
N ILE A 80 9.20 -10.52 -15.60
CA ILE A 80 9.52 -9.89 -14.32
C ILE A 80 10.47 -8.71 -14.51
N LEU A 81 11.54 -8.86 -15.31
CA LEU A 81 12.48 -7.76 -15.57
C LEU A 81 11.81 -6.56 -16.24
N SER A 82 10.98 -6.80 -17.27
CA SER A 82 10.23 -5.72 -17.93
C SER A 82 9.23 -5.03 -16.99
N ALA A 83 8.59 -5.78 -16.09
CA ALA A 83 7.71 -5.19 -15.09
C ALA A 83 8.48 -4.31 -14.09
N ILE A 84 9.69 -4.73 -13.69
CA ILE A 84 10.58 -3.95 -12.83
C ILE A 84 11.04 -2.66 -13.53
N ASP A 85 11.50 -2.77 -14.78
CA ASP A 85 11.98 -1.62 -15.56
C ASP A 85 10.87 -0.59 -15.84
N ALA A 86 9.61 -1.01 -15.86
CA ALA A 86 8.46 -0.15 -16.06
C ALA A 86 7.96 0.55 -14.77
N MET A 87 8.48 0.21 -13.59
CA MET A 87 8.04 0.82 -12.34
C MET A 87 8.44 2.30 -12.28
N THR A 88 7.48 3.15 -11.93
CA THR A 88 7.71 4.58 -11.68
C THR A 88 7.23 4.92 -10.27
N PRO A 89 8.10 5.43 -9.38
CA PRO A 89 7.69 5.80 -8.02
C PRO A 89 6.77 7.02 -8.07
N THR A 90 5.63 6.95 -7.40
CA THR A 90 4.67 8.06 -7.29
C THR A 90 3.79 7.91 -6.05
N GLY A 91 3.33 9.04 -5.50
CA GLY A 91 2.36 9.06 -4.41
C GLY A 91 2.92 8.70 -3.03
N ASN A 92 2.06 8.09 -2.21
CA ASN A 92 2.31 7.77 -0.81
C ASN A 92 2.89 6.35 -0.62
N THR A 93 3.41 6.09 0.57
CA THR A 93 4.01 4.81 0.97
C THR A 93 2.99 3.99 1.76
N ASN A 94 2.42 2.96 1.14
CA ASN A 94 1.48 2.03 1.78
C ASN A 94 2.04 0.60 1.77
N VAL A 95 3.00 0.34 2.67
CA VAL A 95 3.63 -0.97 2.82
C VAL A 95 2.64 -2.10 3.11
N PRO A 96 1.61 -1.94 3.99
CA PRO A 96 0.68 -3.04 4.23
C PRO A 96 -0.10 -3.44 2.97
N GLU A 97 -0.51 -2.49 2.12
CA GLU A 97 -1.19 -2.84 0.86
C GLU A 97 -0.27 -3.62 -0.10
N GLY A 98 0.98 -3.17 -0.26
CA GLY A 98 1.97 -3.87 -1.08
C GLY A 98 2.26 -5.28 -0.57
N LEU A 99 2.43 -5.45 0.74
CA LEU A 99 2.61 -6.77 1.37
C LEU A 99 1.37 -7.66 1.17
N ALA A 100 0.16 -7.09 1.28
CA ALA A 100 -1.06 -7.87 1.18
C ALA A 100 -1.25 -8.41 -0.24
N TRP A 101 -0.98 -7.60 -1.26
CA TRP A 101 -1.03 -8.04 -2.66
C TRP A 101 0.12 -8.97 -3.04
N GLY A 102 1.34 -8.70 -2.57
CA GLY A 102 2.48 -9.60 -2.76
C GLY A 102 2.26 -10.98 -2.11
N TRP A 103 1.58 -11.03 -0.96
CA TRP A 103 1.16 -12.31 -0.40
C TRP A 103 0.06 -12.98 -1.22
N ARG A 104 -0.94 -12.23 -1.72
CA ARG A 104 -2.01 -12.79 -2.57
C ARG A 104 -1.48 -13.44 -3.84
N THR A 105 -0.48 -12.85 -4.51
CA THR A 105 0.13 -13.45 -5.72
C THR A 105 0.89 -14.76 -5.42
N LEU A 106 1.36 -14.95 -4.18
CA LEU A 106 1.98 -16.20 -3.76
C LEU A 106 0.96 -17.24 -3.31
N SER A 107 -0.26 -16.82 -2.94
CA SER A 107 -1.33 -17.73 -2.51
C SER A 107 -1.92 -18.49 -3.70
N SER A 108 -2.69 -19.55 -3.43
CA SER A 108 -3.43 -20.31 -4.44
C SER A 108 -4.86 -19.81 -4.66
N ASN A 109 -5.26 -18.73 -3.97
CA ASN A 109 -6.62 -18.22 -3.97
C ASN A 109 -6.82 -17.19 -5.08
N GLU A 110 -8.05 -17.07 -5.58
CA GLU A 110 -8.42 -15.98 -6.48
C GLU A 110 -8.08 -14.59 -5.88
N PRO A 111 -7.65 -13.62 -6.70
CA PRO A 111 -7.62 -13.65 -8.16
C PRO A 111 -6.33 -14.22 -8.79
N PHE A 112 -5.32 -14.60 -8.00
CA PHE A 112 -4.05 -15.13 -8.49
C PHE A 112 -3.87 -16.58 -8.06
N THR A 113 -4.17 -17.51 -8.97
CA THR A 113 -4.21 -18.95 -8.67
C THR A 113 -2.91 -19.69 -9.04
N GLU A 114 -1.87 -18.96 -9.44
CA GLU A 114 -0.61 -19.54 -9.88
C GLU A 114 0.25 -20.08 -8.73
N GLY A 115 0.04 -19.58 -7.51
CA GLY A 115 0.69 -20.10 -6.31
C GLY A 115 0.19 -21.50 -5.96
N ARG A 116 1.10 -22.38 -5.50
CA ARG A 116 0.72 -23.68 -4.91
C ARG A 116 0.00 -23.47 -3.57
N ASP A 117 -0.57 -24.51 -2.96
CA ASP A 117 -1.14 -24.39 -1.60
C ASP A 117 -0.07 -23.95 -0.57
N ASN A 118 -0.48 -23.27 0.50
CA ASN A 118 0.42 -22.83 1.57
C ASN A 118 1.03 -24.00 2.38
N ASN A 119 0.42 -25.18 2.33
CA ASN A 119 0.86 -26.37 3.06
C ASN A 119 1.59 -27.38 2.16
N GLU A 120 1.81 -27.04 0.89
CA GLU A 120 2.56 -27.88 -0.05
C GLU A 120 3.99 -28.08 0.45
N ARG A 121 4.39 -29.33 0.66
CA ARG A 121 5.74 -29.66 1.11
C ARG A 121 6.78 -29.33 0.03
N GLY A 122 7.94 -28.82 0.46
CA GLY A 122 9.01 -28.42 -0.47
C GLY A 122 8.72 -27.13 -1.24
N ASN A 123 7.76 -26.33 -0.79
CA ASN A 123 7.40 -25.04 -1.38
C ASN A 123 7.47 -23.91 -0.34
N ASP A 124 8.68 -23.36 -0.12
CA ASP A 124 8.81 -22.18 0.72
C ASP A 124 8.28 -20.94 0.01
N LYS A 125 7.39 -20.22 0.68
CA LYS A 125 6.82 -18.97 0.18
C LYS A 125 7.48 -17.80 0.87
N VAL A 126 8.01 -16.87 0.09
CA VAL A 126 8.77 -15.73 0.59
C VAL A 126 8.23 -14.45 0.00
N VAL A 127 7.85 -13.50 0.84
CA VAL A 127 7.59 -12.11 0.44
C VAL A 127 8.78 -11.27 0.86
N ILE A 128 9.34 -10.50 -0.07
CA ILE A 128 10.39 -9.54 0.18
C ILE A 128 9.81 -8.14 0.02
N VAL A 129 9.74 -7.38 1.11
CA VAL A 129 9.25 -6.01 1.13
C VAL A 129 10.44 -5.07 1.03
N LEU A 130 10.40 -4.15 0.07
CA LEU A 130 11.38 -3.07 -0.08
C LEU A 130 10.69 -1.73 0.09
N THR A 131 11.23 -0.85 0.93
CA THR A 131 10.67 0.50 1.13
C THR A 131 11.76 1.49 1.51
N ASP A 132 11.59 2.74 1.11
CA ASP A 132 12.47 3.88 1.40
C ASP A 132 12.00 4.74 2.57
N GLY A 133 10.91 4.35 3.25
CA GLY A 133 10.23 5.29 4.13
C GLY A 133 9.29 4.67 5.14
N ALA A 134 8.76 5.55 5.99
CA ALA A 134 7.64 5.25 6.85
C ALA A 134 6.34 5.13 6.02
N ASN A 135 5.36 4.41 6.56
CA ASN A 135 4.02 4.40 5.98
C ASN A 135 3.43 5.83 6.01
N THR A 136 2.80 6.25 4.90
CA THR A 136 2.19 7.57 4.78
C THR A 136 0.75 7.50 4.31
N TYR A 137 -0.07 8.33 4.93
CA TYR A 137 -1.44 8.66 4.53
C TYR A 137 -1.60 10.15 4.77
N SER A 138 -2.07 10.91 3.79
CA SER A 138 -2.02 12.38 3.86
C SER A 138 -3.32 12.94 4.41
N SER A 139 -3.24 13.79 5.43
CA SER A 139 -4.32 14.70 5.82
C SER A 139 -4.56 15.75 4.72
N VAL A 140 -5.74 16.38 4.75
CA VAL A 140 -6.08 17.49 3.85
C VAL A 140 -6.22 18.79 4.63
N ASN A 141 -5.86 19.91 3.99
CA ASN A 141 -5.85 21.22 4.61
C ASN A 141 -7.23 21.65 5.15
N ASP A 142 -8.30 21.49 4.34
CA ASP A 142 -9.67 21.67 4.82
C ASP A 142 -10.33 20.32 5.09
N SER A 143 -10.03 19.81 6.28
CA SER A 143 -10.52 18.52 6.75
C SER A 143 -12.04 18.48 6.95
N SER A 144 -12.71 19.65 7.06
CA SER A 144 -14.15 19.79 7.33
C SER A 144 -15.01 19.97 6.08
N TYR A 145 -14.48 20.51 4.98
CA TYR A 145 -15.28 20.95 3.82
C TYR A 145 -16.19 19.86 3.25
N ALA A 146 -15.62 18.73 2.87
CA ALA A 146 -16.34 17.51 2.51
C ALA A 146 -16.29 16.45 3.63
N ASN A 147 -15.75 16.84 4.80
CA ASN A 147 -15.39 15.94 5.90
C ASN A 147 -14.51 14.74 5.45
N ASN A 148 -13.60 14.97 4.49
CA ASN A 148 -12.73 13.91 3.97
C ASN A 148 -11.63 13.51 4.97
N ARG A 149 -11.10 14.49 5.72
CA ARG A 149 -9.98 14.37 6.70
C ARG A 149 -8.64 13.87 6.14
N SER A 150 -8.63 13.26 4.96
CA SER A 150 -7.46 12.78 4.25
C SER A 150 -7.65 12.84 2.74
N THR A 151 -6.57 12.63 1.98
CA THR A 151 -6.68 12.22 0.58
C THR A 151 -7.42 10.89 0.47
N TYR A 152 -7.98 10.59 -0.70
CA TYR A 152 -8.56 9.28 -0.98
C TYR A 152 -7.44 8.30 -1.29
N ALA A 153 -7.36 7.18 -0.57
CA ALA A 153 -6.39 6.11 -0.83
C ALA A 153 -6.98 4.75 -0.41
N ALA A 154 -6.14 3.74 -0.18
CA ALA A 154 -6.56 2.34 0.01
C ALA A 154 -7.64 2.10 1.09
N TYR A 155 -7.73 2.98 2.09
CA TYR A 155 -8.72 2.88 3.17
C TYR A 155 -9.91 3.85 2.99
N GLY A 156 -9.98 4.58 1.88
CA GLY A 156 -11.00 5.58 1.59
C GLY A 156 -10.76 6.91 2.31
N TYR A 157 -11.79 7.75 2.43
CA TYR A 157 -11.67 8.97 3.24
C TYR A 157 -11.71 8.64 4.73
N THR A 158 -10.71 9.10 5.48
CA THR A 158 -10.59 8.82 6.92
C THR A 158 -11.62 9.57 7.77
N GLY A 159 -12.34 10.54 7.19
CA GLY A 159 -13.45 11.23 7.86
C GLY A 159 -14.83 10.60 7.64
N LEU A 160 -14.93 9.57 6.79
CA LEU A 160 -16.18 8.90 6.46
C LEU A 160 -16.22 7.49 7.03
N ALA A 161 -17.23 7.21 7.86
CA ALA A 161 -17.54 5.83 8.25
C ALA A 161 -18.25 5.11 7.10
N TYR A 162 -17.94 3.83 6.92
CA TYR A 162 -18.52 3.02 5.86
C TYR A 162 -19.43 1.93 6.47
N PRO A 163 -20.46 1.46 5.74
CA PRO A 163 -21.22 0.29 6.17
C PRO A 163 -20.28 -0.86 6.54
N GLY A 164 -20.43 -1.40 7.75
CA GLY A 164 -19.57 -2.46 8.30
C GLY A 164 -18.32 -1.99 9.05
N SER A 165 -17.96 -0.70 9.03
CA SER A 165 -16.84 -0.17 9.83
C SER A 165 -17.23 0.25 11.27
N GLY A 166 -18.51 0.14 11.60
CA GLY A 166 -19.04 0.54 12.91
C GLY A 166 -18.91 2.04 13.13
N SER A 167 -18.35 2.44 14.28
CA SER A 167 -18.16 3.85 14.67
C SER A 167 -16.81 4.43 14.27
N VAL A 168 -15.95 3.67 13.58
CA VAL A 168 -14.61 4.13 13.16
C VAL A 168 -14.46 4.02 11.65
N THR A 169 -13.50 4.75 11.08
CA THR A 169 -13.19 4.67 9.65
C THR A 169 -12.23 3.52 9.36
N ARG A 170 -12.19 3.04 8.11
CA ARG A 170 -11.53 1.77 7.74
C ARG A 170 -10.08 1.67 8.20
N LEU A 171 -9.31 2.76 8.08
CA LEU A 171 -7.91 2.80 8.50
C LEU A 171 -7.73 2.49 10.01
N PHE A 172 -8.69 2.93 10.83
CA PHE A 172 -8.65 2.80 12.29
C PHE A 172 -9.36 1.55 12.82
N MET A 173 -9.92 0.72 11.94
CA MET A 173 -10.52 -0.55 12.34
C MET A 173 -9.44 -1.50 12.86
N ASN A 174 -9.75 -2.22 13.94
CA ASN A 174 -8.88 -3.23 14.56
C ASN A 174 -7.49 -2.72 15.02
N THR A 175 -7.24 -1.42 15.01
CA THR A 175 -6.04 -0.86 15.64
C THR A 175 -6.24 -0.77 17.16
N SER A 176 -5.15 -0.78 17.91
CA SER A 176 -5.10 -0.71 19.35
C SER A 176 -5.64 0.62 19.90
N SER A 177 -5.73 0.73 21.22
CA SER A 177 -6.07 1.99 21.91
C SER A 177 -4.98 3.06 21.79
N ALA A 178 -3.76 2.71 21.34
CA ALA A 178 -2.70 3.69 21.11
C ALA A 178 -2.96 4.56 19.86
N VAL A 179 -3.77 4.06 18.92
CA VAL A 179 -4.19 4.80 17.71
C VAL A 179 -5.52 5.50 17.99
N GLY A 180 -5.51 6.83 17.97
CA GLY A 180 -6.71 7.64 18.18
C GLY A 180 -7.70 7.49 17.02
N LYS A 181 -8.94 7.09 17.30
CA LYS A 181 -9.95 6.78 16.26
C LYS A 181 -10.59 8.02 15.61
N SER A 182 -10.39 9.19 16.22
CA SER A 182 -10.88 10.50 15.77
C SER A 182 -9.74 11.52 15.61
N THR A 183 -8.49 11.04 15.54
CA THR A 183 -7.30 11.89 15.38
C THR A 183 -6.86 11.86 13.92
N TYR A 184 -7.09 12.95 13.21
CA TYR A 184 -6.92 13.05 11.76
C TYR A 184 -5.62 13.77 11.38
N THR A 185 -4.49 13.16 11.71
CA THR A 185 -3.15 13.71 11.45
C THR A 185 -2.27 12.67 10.77
N ASP A 186 -1.33 13.13 9.94
CA ASP A 186 -0.38 12.27 9.23
C ASP A 186 0.32 11.29 10.19
N ALA A 187 0.75 11.78 11.36
CA ALA A 187 1.40 10.96 12.39
C ALA A 187 0.49 9.85 12.95
N ASN A 188 -0.81 10.12 13.18
CA ASN A 188 -1.74 9.11 13.65
C ASN A 188 -2.13 8.13 12.53
N TYR A 189 -2.16 8.58 11.28
CA TYR A 189 -2.37 7.70 10.14
C TYR A 189 -1.18 6.75 9.92
N THR A 190 0.06 7.24 10.03
CA THR A 190 1.27 6.40 10.00
C THR A 190 1.20 5.34 11.11
N ALA A 191 0.85 5.73 12.34
CA ALA A 191 0.70 4.77 13.44
C ALA A 191 -0.37 3.71 13.16
N ALA A 192 -1.50 4.10 12.58
CA ALA A 192 -2.54 3.17 12.16
C ALA A 192 -2.04 2.18 11.09
N LEU A 193 -1.39 2.68 10.03
CA LEU A 193 -0.82 1.84 8.98
C LEU A 193 0.28 0.90 9.50
N ASP A 194 1.11 1.36 10.44
CA ASP A 194 2.12 0.51 11.08
C ASP A 194 1.49 -0.65 11.83
N GLU A 195 0.39 -0.44 12.56
CA GLU A 195 -0.35 -1.53 13.22
C GLU A 195 -1.05 -2.47 12.23
N GLN A 196 -1.62 -1.95 11.14
CA GLN A 196 -2.16 -2.80 10.06
C GLN A 196 -1.06 -3.66 9.44
N MET A 197 0.12 -3.08 9.21
CA MET A 197 1.29 -3.79 8.72
C MET A 197 1.72 -4.90 9.69
N GLN A 198 1.84 -4.60 10.99
CA GLN A 198 2.21 -5.64 11.98
C GLN A 198 1.21 -6.80 12.00
N THR A 199 -0.09 -6.48 11.95
CA THR A 199 -1.16 -7.50 11.90
C THR A 199 -1.03 -8.36 10.66
N LEU A 200 -0.80 -7.74 9.50
CA LEU A 200 -0.63 -8.45 8.24
C LEU A 200 0.63 -9.33 8.24
N CYS A 201 1.76 -8.85 8.76
CA CYS A 201 2.98 -9.64 8.88
C CYS A 201 2.79 -10.83 9.82
N ALA A 202 2.07 -10.65 10.93
CA ALA A 202 1.71 -11.75 11.83
C ALA A 202 0.85 -12.80 11.12
N ASN A 203 -0.17 -12.37 10.37
CA ASN A 203 -1.03 -13.25 9.59
C ASN A 203 -0.25 -14.02 8.50
N ALA A 204 0.63 -13.34 7.78
CA ALA A 204 1.47 -13.97 6.76
C ALA A 204 2.37 -15.05 7.38
N LYS A 205 3.07 -14.73 8.48
CA LYS A 205 3.92 -15.67 9.21
C LYS A 205 3.15 -16.87 9.76
N ALA A 206 1.94 -16.64 10.27
CA ALA A 206 1.05 -17.71 10.74
C ALA A 206 0.57 -18.64 9.60
N ASN A 207 0.65 -18.18 8.34
CA ASN A 207 0.32 -18.96 7.14
C ASN A 207 1.57 -19.46 6.40
N ASN A 208 2.67 -19.69 7.13
CA ASN A 208 3.93 -20.23 6.61
C ASN A 208 4.62 -19.36 5.54
N ILE A 209 4.32 -18.06 5.50
CA ILE A 209 5.02 -17.11 4.63
C ILE A 209 6.24 -16.56 5.37
N ILE A 210 7.41 -16.69 4.75
CA ILE A 210 8.63 -16.02 5.21
C ILE A 210 8.57 -14.58 4.72
N VAL A 211 8.52 -13.64 5.66
CA VAL A 211 8.56 -12.20 5.36
C VAL A 211 9.98 -11.68 5.55
N MET A 212 10.57 -11.17 4.48
CA MET A 212 11.84 -10.45 4.48
C MET A 212 11.57 -8.97 4.24
N THR A 213 12.31 -8.09 4.91
CA THR A 213 12.10 -6.63 4.76
C THR A 213 13.42 -5.91 4.55
N VAL A 214 13.47 -4.98 3.62
CA VAL A 214 14.63 -4.15 3.32
C VAL A 214 14.20 -2.69 3.36
N SER A 215 14.83 -1.90 4.24
CA SER A 215 14.70 -0.45 4.19
C SER A 215 15.83 0.17 3.37
N LEU A 216 15.52 1.22 2.62
CA LEU A 216 16.49 1.95 1.79
C LEU A 216 16.87 3.26 2.49
N ASP A 217 18.10 3.29 3.00
CA ASP A 217 18.81 4.44 3.55
C ASP A 217 18.10 5.16 4.71
N LEU A 218 17.40 4.40 5.55
CA LEU A 218 16.74 4.94 6.73
C LEU A 218 17.75 5.22 7.85
N SER A 219 17.61 6.37 8.49
CA SER A 219 18.44 6.84 9.59
C SER A 219 17.81 6.57 10.94
N ILE A 220 18.56 5.90 11.82
CA ILE A 220 18.20 5.72 13.23
C ILE A 220 18.18 7.04 14.03
N GLN A 221 18.71 8.14 13.47
CA GLN A 221 18.76 9.45 14.11
C GLN A 221 17.47 10.26 13.90
N LYS A 222 16.71 9.95 12.85
CA LYS A 222 15.43 10.59 12.58
C LYS A 222 14.31 9.77 13.22
N THR A 223 13.50 10.41 14.06
CA THR A 223 12.48 9.72 14.86
C THR A 223 11.49 8.92 13.99
N ALA A 224 11.05 9.48 12.86
CA ALA A 224 10.12 8.79 11.95
C ALA A 224 10.77 7.56 11.28
N GLU A 225 11.98 7.72 10.76
CA GLU A 225 12.71 6.63 10.09
C GLU A 225 13.12 5.53 11.07
N LYS A 226 13.51 5.87 12.30
CA LYS A 226 13.75 4.90 13.38
C LYS A 226 12.50 4.07 13.70
N LYS A 227 11.32 4.68 13.70
CA LYS A 227 10.05 3.96 13.88
C LYS A 227 9.79 3.02 12.70
N ALA A 228 10.01 3.46 11.47
CA ALA A 228 9.87 2.62 10.28
C ALA A 228 10.84 1.43 10.30
N ILE A 229 12.12 1.63 10.64
CA ILE A 229 13.11 0.56 10.84
C ILE A 229 12.60 -0.45 11.88
N SER A 230 12.08 0.04 13.01
CA SER A 230 11.58 -0.82 14.09
C SER A 230 10.36 -1.63 13.62
N ALA A 231 9.44 -1.00 12.89
CA ALA A 231 8.24 -1.65 12.35
C ALA A 231 8.60 -2.71 11.29
N LEU A 232 9.54 -2.43 10.38
CA LEU A 232 10.02 -3.38 9.38
C LEU A 232 10.74 -4.57 10.05
N THR A 233 11.62 -4.28 11.03
CA THR A 233 12.32 -5.33 11.79
C THR A 233 11.35 -6.26 12.52
N ALA A 234 10.27 -5.72 13.11
CA ALA A 234 9.25 -6.51 13.79
C ALA A 234 8.39 -7.34 12.81
N CYS A 235 8.10 -6.78 11.63
CA CYS A 235 7.40 -7.46 10.56
C CYS A 235 8.20 -8.67 10.06
N ALA A 236 9.52 -8.51 9.87
CA ALA A 236 10.41 -9.54 9.37
C ALA A 236 10.34 -10.85 10.17
N SER A 237 10.48 -11.95 9.43
CA SER A 237 10.64 -13.29 9.97
C SER A 237 12.04 -13.49 10.52
N ASP A 238 12.18 -14.52 11.34
CA ASP A 238 13.47 -14.97 11.84
C ASP A 238 14.10 -15.93 10.82
N SER A 239 15.42 -15.86 10.66
CA SER A 239 16.17 -16.81 9.83
C SER A 239 16.09 -18.19 10.47
N ARG A 240 15.90 -19.21 9.61
CA ARG A 240 15.94 -20.62 10.03
C ARG A 240 17.37 -21.14 10.19
N PHE A 241 18.38 -20.39 9.72
CA PHE A 241 19.77 -20.85 9.65
C PHE A 241 20.75 -19.93 10.36
N ARG A 242 20.64 -18.61 10.17
CA ARG A 242 21.55 -17.63 10.77
C ARG A 242 21.16 -17.34 12.21
N ARG A 243 22.18 -17.18 13.05
CA ARG A 243 22.07 -16.61 14.40
C ARG A 243 22.35 -15.12 14.36
N ASP A 244 21.75 -14.37 15.28
CA ASP A 244 21.99 -12.95 15.42
C ASP A 244 23.47 -12.72 15.78
N PRO A 245 24.22 -11.89 15.04
CA PRO A 245 25.64 -11.64 15.32
C PRO A 245 25.90 -10.98 16.68
N THR A 246 24.92 -10.24 17.20
CA THR A 246 24.99 -9.51 18.48
C THR A 246 24.46 -10.34 19.65
N ASP A 247 23.58 -11.31 19.38
CA ASP A 247 23.08 -12.27 20.36
C ASP A 247 22.91 -13.67 19.73
N PRO A 248 23.98 -14.49 19.69
CA PRO A 248 23.96 -15.79 19.03
C PRO A 248 22.93 -16.80 19.58
N SER A 249 22.29 -16.51 20.72
CA SER A 249 21.21 -17.32 21.28
C SER A 249 19.90 -17.20 20.50
N LYS A 250 19.75 -16.15 19.69
CA LYS A 250 18.54 -15.86 18.90
C LYS A 250 18.80 -16.08 17.41
N PRO A 251 17.77 -16.47 16.64
CA PRO A 251 17.87 -16.41 15.18
C PRO A 251 18.01 -14.95 14.72
N ALA A 252 18.76 -14.72 13.63
CA ALA A 252 18.89 -13.40 13.04
C ALA A 252 17.55 -12.97 12.41
N LYS A 253 17.20 -11.69 12.50
CA LYS A 253 16.08 -11.13 11.73
C LYS A 253 16.40 -11.10 10.23
N LEU A 254 15.39 -11.39 9.41
CA LEU A 254 15.45 -11.23 7.95
C LEU A 254 15.11 -9.77 7.56
N PHE A 255 15.84 -8.85 8.20
CA PHE A 255 15.74 -7.41 7.97
C PHE A 255 17.11 -6.86 7.60
N TRP A 256 17.12 -5.95 6.62
CA TRP A 256 18.31 -5.21 6.19
C TRP A 256 17.98 -3.73 6.07
N ASN A 257 18.82 -2.87 6.66
CA ASN A 257 18.77 -1.44 6.42
C ASN A 257 19.86 -1.07 5.41
N SER A 258 19.53 -1.18 4.13
CA SER A 258 20.47 -1.06 3.03
C SER A 258 20.74 0.40 2.69
N THR A 259 22.00 0.72 2.41
CA THR A 259 22.39 2.00 1.78
C THR A 259 22.64 1.78 0.29
N GLY A 260 22.81 2.85 -0.49
CA GLY A 260 23.22 2.72 -1.89
C GLY A 260 24.53 1.92 -2.08
N ALA A 261 25.42 1.90 -1.08
CA ALA A 261 26.66 1.15 -1.12
C ALA A 261 26.50 -0.34 -0.76
N THR A 262 25.55 -0.68 0.13
CA THR A 262 25.39 -2.06 0.64
C THR A 262 24.28 -2.85 -0.05
N LEU A 263 23.40 -2.19 -0.80
CA LEU A 263 22.20 -2.80 -1.37
C LEU A 263 22.50 -4.08 -2.18
N SER A 264 23.55 -4.07 -3.01
CA SER A 264 23.95 -5.24 -3.79
C SER A 264 24.37 -6.43 -2.91
N ASP A 265 25.08 -6.16 -1.82
CA ASP A 265 25.53 -7.19 -0.88
C ASP A 265 24.37 -7.71 -0.02
N ASP A 266 23.43 -6.84 0.35
CA ASP A 266 22.22 -7.24 1.07
C ASP A 266 21.34 -8.17 0.20
N PHE A 267 21.21 -7.90 -1.12
CA PHE A 267 20.53 -8.81 -2.04
C PHE A 267 21.26 -10.15 -2.23
N LYS A 268 22.60 -10.17 -2.19
CA LYS A 268 23.36 -11.43 -2.16
C LYS A 268 23.05 -12.21 -0.88
N ALA A 269 23.00 -11.54 0.27
CA ALA A 269 22.64 -12.17 1.54
C ALA A 269 21.23 -12.76 1.52
N ILE A 270 20.25 -12.05 0.94
CA ILE A 270 18.90 -12.58 0.68
C ILE A 270 18.97 -13.83 -0.21
N GLY A 271 19.73 -13.78 -1.30
CA GLY A 271 19.94 -14.94 -2.17
C GLY A 271 20.53 -16.15 -1.44
N SER A 272 21.49 -15.93 -0.54
CA SER A 272 22.05 -16.98 0.33
C SER A 272 21.01 -17.54 1.29
N GLU A 273 20.18 -16.70 1.93
CA GLU A 273 19.07 -17.16 2.78
C GLU A 273 18.10 -18.05 2.00
N LEU A 274 17.70 -17.62 0.81
CA LEU A 274 16.81 -18.39 -0.07
C LEU A 274 17.43 -19.71 -0.52
N SER A 275 18.74 -19.73 -0.78
CA SER A 275 19.45 -20.96 -1.16
C SER A 275 19.48 -21.97 -0.01
N ASN A 276 19.68 -21.50 1.23
CA ASN A 276 19.72 -22.39 2.40
C ASN A 276 18.37 -23.10 2.64
N LEU A 277 17.25 -22.45 2.30
CA LEU A 277 15.92 -23.06 2.37
C LEU A 277 15.80 -24.31 1.47
N ARG A 278 16.51 -24.36 0.34
CA ARG A 278 16.46 -25.51 -0.60
C ARG A 278 17.17 -26.77 -0.11
N ILE A 279 18.02 -26.67 0.91
CA ILE A 279 18.89 -27.78 1.35
C ILE A 279 18.18 -28.73 2.33
N VAL A 280 16.94 -28.42 2.75
CA VAL A 280 16.20 -29.25 3.72
C VAL A 280 15.37 -30.30 2.98
N SER A 281 15.89 -31.55 2.95
CA SER A 281 15.16 -32.78 2.61
C SER A 281 14.50 -33.39 3.84
#